data_AF-A0A674J7Q7-F1
#
_entry.id   AF-A0A674J7Q7-F1
#
_cell.length_a   1.000
_cell.length_b   1.000
_cell.length_c   1.000
_cell.angle_alpha   90.00
_cell.angle_beta   90.00
_cell.angle_gamma   90.00
#
_symmetry.space_group_name_H-M   'P 1'
#
loop_
_entity.id
_entity.type
_entity.pdbx_description
1 polymer ?
#
loop_
_entity_poly.entity_id
_entity_poly.type
_entity_poly.pdbx_seq_one_letter_code
_entity_poly.pdbx_strand_id
1 'polypeptide(L)'
;LPCTRVGPATSPRPKAAPLSVHDVSAATRGSAGIDLVNQENMDITLPGEVLLMPSQIQGPLPEGMVGLVLPRSSASKQGLFVVPGVVDSDYGGVIHVQLWSHLPKQLFQGDAWAQLILVPYSLPAGGRNVPRTGAPPCVNILLRKPYGRFAQHTQML
;
A
#
# COMPACT_ATOMS: atom_id res chain seq x y z
N LEU A 1 32.62 -19.20 7.94
CA LEU A 1 32.39 -18.12 6.95
C LEU A 1 30.96 -18.28 6.43
N PRO A 2 30.04 -17.34 6.62
CA PRO A 2 28.73 -17.45 6.01
C PRO A 2 28.82 -17.09 4.52
N CYS A 3 28.28 -17.94 3.66
CA CYS A 3 28.10 -17.65 2.24
C CYS A 3 27.12 -16.48 2.08
N THR A 4 27.64 -15.29 1.76
CA THR A 4 26.83 -14.20 1.22
C THR A 4 26.44 -14.56 -0.22
N ARG A 5 25.16 -14.84 -0.43
CA ARG A 5 24.60 -14.99 -1.78
C ARG A 5 24.51 -13.58 -2.39
N VAL A 6 25.60 -13.12 -3.01
CA VAL A 6 25.55 -11.93 -3.85
C VAL A 6 24.85 -12.34 -5.14
N GLY A 7 23.54 -12.16 -5.19
CA GLY A 7 22.79 -12.23 -6.44
C GLY A 7 23.27 -11.13 -7.40
N PRO A 8 23.14 -11.33 -8.72
CA PRO A 8 23.53 -10.31 -9.69
C PRO A 8 22.79 -9.01 -9.38
N ALA A 9 23.49 -7.88 -9.44
CA ALA A 9 22.90 -6.55 -9.32
C ALA A 9 21.89 -6.37 -10.47
N THR A 10 20.64 -6.75 -10.22
CA THR A 10 19.54 -6.48 -11.14
C THR A 10 19.36 -4.96 -11.13
N SER A 11 19.56 -4.34 -12.29
CA SER A 11 19.17 -2.95 -12.50
C SER A 11 17.74 -2.73 -11.99
N PRO A 12 17.42 -1.55 -11.41
CA PRO A 12 16.07 -1.27 -10.95
C PRO A 12 15.10 -1.51 -12.10
N ARG A 13 14.13 -2.42 -11.91
CA ARG A 13 13.06 -2.62 -12.88
C ARG A 13 12.29 -1.30 -12.98
N PRO A 14 11.99 -0.79 -14.19
CA PRO A 14 11.23 0.44 -14.32
C PRO A 14 9.93 0.35 -13.51
N LYS A 15 9.63 1.40 -12.74
CA LYS A 15 8.37 1.50 -12.01
C LYS A 15 7.23 1.46 -13.04
N ALA A 16 6.41 0.42 -13.00
CA ALA A 16 5.28 0.31 -13.89
C ALA A 16 4.27 1.42 -13.57
N ALA A 17 3.53 1.88 -14.59
CA ALA A 17 2.39 2.76 -14.36
C ALA A 17 1.36 2.04 -13.47
N PRO A 18 0.69 2.74 -12.55
CA PRO A 18 -0.37 2.14 -11.74
C PRO A 18 -1.49 1.56 -12.61
N LEU A 19 -2.00 0.40 -12.22
CA LEU A 19 -3.15 -0.26 -12.80
C LEU A 19 -4.43 0.26 -12.15
N SER A 20 -5.47 0.44 -12.95
CA SER A 20 -6.80 0.72 -12.40
C SER A 20 -7.30 -0.48 -11.61
N VAL A 21 -7.97 -0.24 -10.49
CA VAL A 21 -8.62 -1.30 -9.68
C VAL A 21 -9.67 -2.09 -10.46
N HIS A 22 -10.17 -1.55 -11.57
CA HIS A 22 -11.11 -2.23 -12.46
C HIS A 22 -10.45 -3.29 -13.36
N ASP A 23 -9.14 -3.21 -13.58
CA ASP A 23 -8.39 -4.05 -14.51
C ASP A 23 -7.60 -5.17 -13.82
N VAL A 24 -7.71 -5.26 -12.50
CA VAL A 24 -6.98 -6.23 -11.68
C VAL A 24 -7.89 -7.37 -11.22
N SER A 25 -7.35 -8.58 -11.25
CA SER A 25 -8.04 -9.78 -10.78
C SER A 25 -7.42 -10.29 -9.49
N ALA A 26 -8.24 -10.90 -8.63
CA ALA A 26 -7.75 -11.66 -7.50
C ALA A 26 -6.92 -12.88 -7.96
N ALA A 27 -6.06 -13.41 -7.06
CA ALA A 27 -5.13 -14.48 -7.40
C ALA A 27 -5.83 -15.77 -7.87
N THR A 28 -7.03 -16.04 -7.36
CA THR A 28 -7.88 -17.17 -7.77
C THR A 28 -9.34 -16.73 -7.81
N ARG A 29 -10.22 -17.54 -8.41
CA ARG A 29 -11.67 -17.29 -8.42
C ARG A 29 -12.31 -17.27 -7.02
N GLY A 30 -11.69 -17.92 -6.02
CA GLY A 30 -12.18 -17.96 -4.64
C GLY A 30 -11.51 -16.94 -3.71
N SER A 31 -10.59 -16.13 -4.22
CA SER A 31 -9.88 -15.13 -3.43
C SER A 31 -10.75 -13.90 -3.22
N ALA A 32 -10.98 -13.53 -1.96
CA ALA A 32 -11.74 -12.33 -1.61
C ALA A 32 -10.95 -11.03 -1.84
N GLY A 33 -9.62 -11.09 -1.72
CA GLY A 33 -8.74 -9.94 -1.84
C GLY A 33 -7.91 -9.92 -3.12
N ILE A 34 -7.60 -8.72 -3.59
CA ILE A 34 -6.65 -8.44 -4.67
C ILE A 34 -5.29 -8.14 -4.02
N ASP A 35 -4.24 -8.86 -4.44
CA ASP A 35 -2.90 -8.68 -3.87
C ASP A 35 -2.33 -7.28 -4.18
N LEU A 36 -1.84 -6.58 -3.16
CA LEU A 36 -1.16 -5.29 -3.27
C LEU A 36 0.35 -5.53 -3.33
N VAL A 37 0.90 -5.36 -4.53
CA VAL A 37 2.27 -5.67 -4.90
C VAL A 37 3.16 -4.44 -4.79
N ASN A 38 4.24 -4.59 -4.05
CA ASN A 38 5.27 -3.59 -3.90
C ASN A 38 5.94 -3.24 -5.24
N GLN A 39 6.04 -1.96 -5.55
CA GLN A 39 6.58 -1.46 -6.83
C GLN A 39 8.07 -1.16 -6.83
N GLU A 40 8.74 -1.18 -5.67
CA GLU A 40 10.16 -0.84 -5.54
C GLU A 40 10.81 -1.58 -4.37
N ASN A 41 12.13 -1.73 -4.36
CA ASN A 41 12.81 -2.29 -3.19
C ASN A 41 12.75 -1.28 -2.04
N MET A 42 12.41 -1.74 -0.83
CA MET A 42 12.28 -0.91 0.36
C MET A 42 12.89 -1.63 1.56
N ASP A 43 13.43 -0.87 2.51
CA ASP A 43 14.05 -1.42 3.72
C ASP A 43 13.43 -0.79 4.96
N ILE A 44 12.91 -1.63 5.86
CA ILE A 44 12.60 -1.23 7.25
C ILE A 44 13.93 -1.32 7.99
N THR A 45 14.51 -0.17 8.32
CA THR A 45 15.87 -0.08 8.86
C THR A 45 15.88 -0.03 10.38
N LEU A 46 14.89 0.65 10.97
CA LEU A 46 14.79 0.81 12.42
C LEU A 46 13.62 -0.01 12.98
N PRO A 47 13.79 -0.70 14.13
CA PRO A 47 12.67 -1.30 14.85
C PRO A 47 11.56 -0.28 15.11
N GLY A 48 10.33 -0.61 14.69
CA GLY A 48 9.17 0.28 14.87
C GLY A 48 9.04 1.41 13.83
N GLU A 49 9.93 1.46 12.82
CA GLU A 49 9.73 2.29 11.63
C GLU A 49 8.49 1.82 10.88
N VAL A 50 7.63 2.77 10.51
CA VAL A 50 6.48 2.53 9.64
C VAL A 50 6.80 3.05 8.26
N LEU A 51 6.79 2.16 7.28
CA LEU A 51 6.96 2.49 5.87
C LEU A 51 5.61 2.60 5.17
N LEU A 52 5.55 3.50 4.19
CA LEU A 52 4.42 3.63 3.29
C LEU A 52 4.80 3.06 1.93
N MET A 53 4.36 1.84 1.65
CA MET A 53 4.66 1.13 0.40
C MET A 53 3.63 1.50 -0.68
N PRO A 54 4.04 2.01 -1.85
CA PRO A 54 3.15 2.22 -2.98
C PRO A 54 2.81 0.87 -3.64
N SER A 55 1.52 0.57 -3.78
CA SER A 55 1.09 -0.59 -4.55
C SER A 55 1.08 -0.32 -6.05
N GLN A 56 0.75 -1.34 -6.83
CA GLN A 56 0.48 -1.25 -8.26
C GLN A 56 -0.94 -0.74 -8.60
N ILE A 57 -1.82 -0.55 -7.61
CA ILE A 57 -3.24 -0.30 -7.85
C ILE A 57 -3.58 1.15 -7.57
N GLN A 58 -4.37 1.74 -8.45
CA GLN A 58 -4.92 3.08 -8.33
C GLN A 58 -6.46 3.02 -8.44
N GLY A 59 -7.13 3.86 -7.67
CA GLY A 59 -8.58 4.05 -7.78
C GLY A 59 -8.98 5.01 -8.91
N PRO A 60 -10.23 5.48 -8.95
CA PRO A 60 -11.29 5.28 -7.96
C PRO A 60 -11.74 3.82 -7.85
N LEU A 61 -12.40 3.47 -6.75
CA LEU A 61 -13.02 2.16 -6.59
C LEU A 61 -14.39 2.13 -7.29
N PRO A 62 -14.96 0.94 -7.55
CA PRO A 62 -16.35 0.86 -7.98
C PRO A 62 -17.29 1.61 -7.02
N GLU A 63 -18.27 2.29 -7.59
CA GLU A 63 -19.24 3.07 -6.80
C GLU A 63 -19.96 2.19 -5.76
N GLY A 64 -20.17 2.73 -4.55
CA GLY A 64 -20.79 2.01 -3.45
C GLY A 64 -19.89 0.97 -2.76
N MET A 65 -18.61 0.88 -3.13
CA MET A 65 -17.63 -0.01 -2.51
C MET A 65 -16.60 0.76 -1.68
N VAL A 66 -16.20 0.19 -0.56
CA VAL A 66 -15.05 0.62 0.23
C VAL A 66 -13.94 -0.41 0.10
N GLY A 67 -12.70 0.05 0.02
CA GLY A 67 -11.54 -0.81 0.00
C GLY A 67 -10.97 -1.00 1.40
N LEU A 68 -10.81 -2.24 1.83
CA LEU A 68 -10.11 -2.60 3.07
C LEU A 68 -8.73 -3.14 2.72
N VAL A 69 -7.68 -2.42 3.13
CA VAL A 69 -6.30 -2.89 3.03
C VAL A 69 -6.00 -3.74 4.25
N LEU A 70 -5.79 -5.03 4.05
CA LEU A 70 -5.58 -6.02 5.11
C LEU A 70 -4.31 -6.84 4.86
N PRO A 71 -3.67 -7.39 5.90
CA PRO A 71 -2.50 -8.24 5.71
C PRO A 71 -2.81 -9.52 4.93
N ARG A 72 -1.84 -9.99 4.15
CA ARG A 72 -1.82 -11.38 3.69
C ARG A 72 -1.34 -12.27 4.84
N SER A 73 -1.85 -13.49 4.93
CA SER A 73 -1.42 -14.44 5.96
C SER A 73 0.09 -14.74 5.91
N SER A 74 0.70 -14.65 4.71
CA SER A 74 2.14 -14.79 4.50
C SER A 74 2.94 -13.65 5.12
N ALA A 75 2.42 -12.41 5.17
CA ALA A 75 3.11 -11.28 5.77
C ALA A 75 3.27 -11.46 7.28
N SER A 76 2.19 -11.82 7.96
CA SER A 76 2.20 -12.09 9.41
C SER A 76 3.13 -13.23 9.78
N LYS A 77 3.19 -14.31 8.97
CA LYS A 77 4.13 -15.43 9.17
C LYS A 77 5.60 -15.01 9.11
N GLN A 78 5.91 -13.94 8.40
CA GLN A 78 7.26 -13.41 8.26
C GLN A 78 7.54 -12.20 9.17
N GLY A 79 6.71 -11.98 10.20
CA GLY A 79 6.89 -10.89 11.15
C GLY A 79 6.70 -9.48 10.57
N LEU A 80 6.05 -9.37 9.40
CA LEU A 80 5.69 -8.09 8.80
C LEU A 80 4.23 -7.79 9.13
N PHE A 81 3.99 -6.63 9.71
CA PHE A 81 2.67 -6.17 10.10
C PHE A 81 2.16 -5.11 9.13
N VAL A 82 0.90 -5.24 8.74
CA VAL A 82 0.19 -4.27 7.92
C VAL A 82 -0.77 -3.52 8.83
N VAL A 83 -0.74 -2.19 8.81
CA VAL A 83 -1.76 -1.38 9.48
C VAL A 83 -3.03 -1.41 8.62
N PRO A 84 -4.18 -1.88 9.14
CA PRO A 84 -5.42 -1.89 8.37
C PRO A 84 -5.80 -0.50 7.88
N GLY A 85 -6.15 -0.40 6.60
CA GLY A 85 -6.49 0.86 5.93
C GLY A 85 -7.87 0.84 5.30
N VAL A 86 -8.48 2.01 5.19
CA VAL A 86 -9.71 2.25 4.45
C VAL A 86 -9.39 3.09 3.22
N VAL A 87 -9.88 2.67 2.07
CA VAL A 87 -9.81 3.37 0.79
C VAL A 87 -11.23 3.76 0.41
N ASP A 88 -11.49 5.08 0.38
CA ASP A 88 -12.78 5.63 -0.01
C ASP A 88 -13.04 5.38 -1.51
N SER A 89 -14.32 5.29 -1.91
CA SER A 89 -14.68 5.00 -3.30
C SER A 89 -14.18 6.04 -4.30
N ASP A 90 -14.14 7.30 -3.88
CA ASP A 90 -13.71 8.44 -4.70
C ASP A 90 -12.19 8.69 -4.66
N TYR A 91 -11.42 7.83 -3.99
CA TYR A 91 -9.97 7.96 -3.95
C TYR A 91 -9.34 7.60 -5.31
N GLY A 92 -9.00 8.62 -6.10
CA GLY A 92 -8.40 8.45 -7.43
C GLY A 92 -6.88 8.22 -7.46
N GLY A 93 -6.22 8.08 -6.31
CA GLY A 93 -4.77 7.95 -6.22
C GLY A 93 -4.27 6.50 -6.15
N VAL A 94 -2.96 6.34 -6.06
CA VAL A 94 -2.31 5.04 -5.82
C VAL A 94 -2.61 4.57 -4.40
N ILE A 95 -3.08 3.34 -4.25
CA ILE A 95 -3.33 2.74 -2.94
C ILE A 95 -1.98 2.43 -2.29
N HIS A 96 -1.80 2.91 -1.06
CA HIS A 96 -0.59 2.66 -0.28
C HIS A 96 -0.85 1.69 0.87
N VAL A 97 0.19 0.94 1.24
CA VAL A 97 0.17 -0.02 2.34
C VAL A 97 1.13 0.45 3.43
N GLN A 98 0.61 0.66 4.63
CA GLN A 98 1.43 0.95 5.80
C GLN A 98 1.98 -0.34 6.39
N LEU A 99 3.31 -0.44 6.44
CA LEU A 99 4.05 -1.61 6.86
C LEU A 99 4.94 -1.29 8.04
N TRP A 100 5.01 -2.19 9.01
CA TRP A 100 6.00 -2.10 10.08
C TRP A 100 6.49 -3.49 10.48
N SER A 101 7.69 -3.55 11.04
CA SER A 101 8.31 -4.77 11.53
C SER A 101 9.05 -4.49 12.84
N HIS A 102 9.11 -5.48 13.72
CA HIS A 102 9.90 -5.37 14.96
C HIS A 102 11.41 -5.48 14.70
N LEU A 103 11.80 -6.21 13.66
CA LEU A 103 13.20 -6.39 13.25
C LEU A 103 13.43 -5.76 11.87
N PRO A 104 14.67 -5.33 11.56
CA PRO A 104 15.00 -4.85 10.23
C PRO A 104 14.61 -5.86 9.14
N LYS A 105 14.03 -5.38 8.05
CA LYS A 105 13.48 -6.23 7.00
C LYS A 105 13.59 -5.59 5.63
N GLN A 106 14.12 -6.35 4.68
CA GLN A 106 14.13 -5.98 3.26
C GLN A 106 12.81 -6.43 2.61
N LEU A 107 12.25 -5.55 1.79
CA LEU A 107 11.03 -5.77 1.02
C LEU A 107 11.40 -5.60 -0.45
N PHE A 108 11.15 -6.60 -1.27
CA PHE A 108 11.55 -6.56 -2.67
C PHE A 108 10.38 -6.12 -3.55
N GLN A 109 10.71 -5.49 -4.67
CA GLN A 109 9.75 -5.23 -5.74
C GLN A 109 9.13 -6.56 -6.22
N GLY A 110 7.81 -6.58 -6.35
CA GLY A 110 7.05 -7.77 -6.74
C GLY A 110 6.49 -8.56 -5.56
N ASP A 111 6.93 -8.28 -4.33
CA ASP A 111 6.34 -8.90 -3.14
C ASP A 111 4.92 -8.35 -2.89
N ALA A 112 3.99 -9.25 -2.57
CA ALA A 112 2.65 -8.88 -2.10
C ALA A 112 2.55 -9.13 -0.60
N TRP A 113 2.32 -8.05 0.17
CA TRP A 113 2.26 -8.09 1.64
C TRP A 113 0.87 -7.83 2.21
N ALA A 114 0.06 -7.09 1.47
CA ALA A 114 -1.32 -6.80 1.80
C ALA A 114 -2.24 -7.20 0.65
N GLN A 115 -3.53 -7.16 0.93
CA GLN A 115 -4.59 -7.39 -0.03
C GLN A 115 -5.67 -6.32 0.14
N LEU A 116 -6.28 -5.93 -0.97
CA LEU A 116 -7.44 -5.06 -1.02
C LEU A 116 -8.71 -5.92 -1.07
N ILE A 117 -9.57 -5.80 -0.07
CA ILE A 117 -10.91 -6.39 -0.09
C ILE A 117 -11.93 -5.30 -0.39
N LEU A 118 -12.72 -5.48 -1.45
CA LEU A 118 -13.83 -4.58 -1.77
C LEU A 118 -15.08 -5.03 -1.03
N VAL A 119 -15.72 -4.12 -0.30
CA VAL A 119 -16.92 -4.39 0.49
C VAL A 119 -17.97 -3.33 0.17
N PRO A 120 -19.25 -3.70 -0.02
CA PRO A 120 -20.32 -2.71 -0.14
C PRO A 120 -20.44 -1.87 1.13
N TYR A 121 -20.72 -0.58 1.01
CA TYR A 121 -21.01 0.30 2.16
C TYR A 121 -22.30 1.09 1.96
N SER A 122 -22.87 1.57 3.07
CA SER A 122 -24.02 2.48 3.08
C SER A 122 -23.62 3.78 3.77
N LEU A 123 -23.95 4.92 3.16
CA LEU A 123 -23.79 6.21 3.80
C LEU A 123 -24.93 6.48 4.81
N PRO A 124 -24.65 7.09 5.96
CA PRO A 124 -25.69 7.60 6.83
C PRO A 124 -26.49 8.72 6.10
N ALA A 125 -27.78 8.84 6.43
CA ALA A 125 -28.66 9.84 5.84
C ALA A 125 -28.07 11.26 5.98
N GLY A 126 -27.82 11.93 4.85
CA GLY A 126 -27.23 13.28 4.80
C GLY A 126 -25.79 13.37 4.28
N GLY A 127 -25.17 12.25 3.90
CA GLY A 127 -23.91 12.27 3.14
C GLY A 127 -24.10 13.01 1.81
N ARG A 128 -23.48 14.17 1.64
CA ARG A 128 -23.47 14.92 0.37
C ARG A 128 -22.25 14.51 -0.45
N ASN A 129 -22.41 14.34 -1.76
CA ASN A 129 -21.30 14.31 -2.73
C ASN A 129 -20.72 15.73 -2.88
N VAL A 130 -20.02 16.21 -1.85
CA VAL A 130 -19.20 17.42 -1.95
C VAL A 130 -17.77 16.97 -2.20
N PRO A 131 -17.14 17.36 -3.32
CA PRO A 131 -15.72 17.13 -3.53
C PRO A 131 -14.95 17.67 -2.34
N ARG A 132 -14.21 16.81 -1.62
CA ARG A 132 -13.39 17.25 -0.50
C ARG A 132 -12.28 18.15 -1.04
N THR A 133 -12.30 19.44 -0.73
CA THR A 133 -11.20 20.37 -1.04
C THR A 133 -10.08 20.14 -0.02
N GLY A 134 -9.01 19.43 -0.42
CA GLY A 134 -7.87 19.08 0.43
C GLY A 134 -7.14 17.83 -0.07
N ALA A 135 -5.94 17.55 0.47
CA ALA A 135 -5.13 16.39 0.08
C ALA A 135 -5.96 15.09 0.11
N PRO A 136 -5.77 14.17 -0.87
CA PRO A 136 -6.68 13.05 -1.07
C PRO A 136 -6.61 12.09 0.13
N PRO A 137 -7.75 11.61 0.66
CA PRO A 137 -7.76 10.70 1.79
C PRO A 137 -7.28 9.33 1.30
N CYS A 138 -6.00 9.07 1.50
CA CYS A 138 -5.55 7.71 1.67
C CYS A 138 -5.20 7.55 3.14
N VAL A 139 -5.94 6.65 3.79
CA VAL A 139 -5.53 5.87 4.95
C VAL A 139 -5.59 6.58 6.31
N ASN A 140 -6.15 5.86 7.27
CA ASN A 140 -6.00 6.14 8.70
C ASN A 140 -4.56 6.54 9.04
N ILE A 141 -4.50 7.58 9.87
CA ILE A 141 -3.36 8.06 10.64
C ILE A 141 -2.23 8.65 9.79
N LEU A 142 -2.37 9.96 9.60
CA LEU A 142 -1.31 10.94 9.71
C LEU A 142 -0.22 10.45 10.69
N LEU A 143 0.78 9.70 10.21
CA LEU A 143 2.05 9.60 10.91
C LEU A 143 2.66 11.00 10.82
N ARG A 144 2.41 11.83 11.83
CA ARG A 144 3.44 12.78 12.25
C ARG A 144 4.68 11.92 12.45
N LYS A 145 5.67 12.06 11.56
CA LYS A 145 7.01 11.48 11.72
C LYS A 145 7.42 11.62 13.18
N PRO A 146 7.52 10.54 13.97
CA PRO A 146 8.27 10.62 15.21
C PRO A 146 9.74 10.53 14.79
N TYR A 147 10.43 11.68 14.81
CA TYR A 147 11.88 11.84 14.65
C TYR A 147 12.48 11.48 13.27
N GLY A 148 12.96 12.50 12.55
CA GLY A 148 13.91 12.32 11.44
C GLY A 148 13.75 13.31 10.28
N ARG A 149 14.72 14.22 10.16
CA ARG A 149 14.87 15.30 9.16
C ARG A 149 14.94 14.81 7.69
N PHE A 150 14.29 15.60 6.81
CA PHE A 150 14.52 15.88 5.36
C PHE A 150 14.65 14.69 4.37
N ALA A 151 14.09 14.71 3.15
CA ALA A 151 14.18 15.79 2.16
C ALA A 151 12.83 16.22 1.55
N GLN A 152 12.66 17.53 1.46
CA GLN A 152 11.82 18.16 0.43
C GLN A 152 12.61 18.12 -0.87
N HIS A 153 12.06 17.52 -1.92
CA HIS A 153 12.24 18.02 -3.27
C HIS A 153 10.93 17.77 -4.05
N THR A 154 9.98 18.66 -3.80
CA THR A 154 9.06 19.10 -4.86
C THR A 154 9.90 19.93 -5.81
N GLN A 155 10.08 19.47 -7.04
CA GLN A 155 10.41 20.36 -8.14
C GLN A 155 9.17 20.38 -9.03
N MET A 156 8.51 21.54 -9.03
CA MET A 156 7.57 21.93 -10.07
C MET A 156 8.29 21.90 -11.41
N LEU A 157 7.69 21.26 -12.39
CA LEU A 157 7.53 21.69 -13.78
C LEU A 157 6.33 20.94 -14.37
#